data_AF-A6FC73-F1
#
_entry.id   AF-A6FC73-F1
#
_cell.length_a   1.000
_cell.length_b   1.000
_cell.length_c   1.000
_cell.angle_alpha   90.00
_cell.angle_beta   90.00
_cell.angle_gamma   90.00
#
_symmetry.space_group_name_H-M   'P 1'
#
loop_
_entity.id
_entity.type
_entity.pdbx_description
1 polymer ?
#
loop_
_entity_poly.entity_id
_entity_poly.type
_entity_poly.pdbx_seq_one_letter_code
_entity_poly.pdbx_strand_id
1 'polypeptide(L)'
;MSEQQVTGILTNAGKQHITTCALENTGLNVSTLVLANVPNLSDNAARDPNMAIPAQAQIVYQTDELITGFIDEHTVAWATVLDQDIGDFDYNWIGLVTSTGILLALDYLPLQRKRQGVNNVHNRSFVLKFAAAKALTRIEIKASSWMFDYSPRLDSMQLAIVANATAQIDNMTRHLGLKDVVTSLRNTIELQQVHIGTLEQEGQTLQHTQSVMIKQRQERDGEVQTSLAKMATAQVSTMYRQVKQITSA
;
A
#
# COMPACT_ATOMS: atom_id res chain seq x y z
N MET A 1 0.11 5.23 2.59
CA MET A 1 -1.08 6.10 2.62
C MET A 1 -0.58 7.52 2.72
N SER A 2 -0.70 8.29 1.65
CA SER A 2 -0.32 9.70 1.63
C SER A 2 -1.41 10.49 2.32
N GLU A 3 -1.17 10.83 3.58
CA GLU A 3 -1.76 12.04 4.17
C GLU A 3 -1.55 13.15 3.13
N GLN A 4 -2.62 13.77 2.67
CA GLN A 4 -2.47 14.94 1.82
C GLN A 4 -1.75 15.98 2.67
N GLN A 5 -0.47 16.16 2.39
CA GLN A 5 0.22 17.33 2.87
C GLN A 5 -0.55 18.50 2.30
N VAL A 6 -1.25 19.23 3.17
CA VAL A 6 -1.36 20.67 2.99
C VAL A 6 0.08 21.15 2.96
N THR A 7 0.65 21.23 1.75
CA THR A 7 2.06 21.57 1.54
C THR A 7 2.34 23.03 1.82
N GLY A 8 1.29 23.85 1.75
CA GLY A 8 1.33 25.24 2.15
C GLY A 8 1.60 25.41 3.64
N ILE A 9 2.38 26.43 3.97
CA ILE A 9 2.73 26.76 5.36
C ILE A 9 2.20 28.14 5.72
N LEU A 10 1.93 28.34 7.01
CA LEU A 10 1.87 29.69 7.59
C LEU A 10 3.29 30.25 7.69
N THR A 11 3.48 31.47 7.19
CA THR A 11 4.74 32.20 7.39
C THR A 11 4.88 32.62 8.85
N ASN A 12 6.07 33.02 9.28
CA ASN A 12 6.28 33.55 10.62
C ASN A 12 5.54 34.87 10.83
N ALA A 13 5.52 35.74 9.82
CA ALA A 13 4.72 36.96 9.83
C ALA A 13 3.21 36.65 9.94
N GLY A 14 2.74 35.64 9.22
CA GLY A 14 1.35 35.18 9.26
C GLY A 14 0.95 34.62 10.62
N LYS A 15 1.81 33.81 11.26
CA LYS A 15 1.58 33.31 12.63
C LYS A 15 1.46 34.46 13.62
N GLN A 16 2.37 35.43 13.56
CA GLN A 16 2.33 36.62 14.42
C GLN A 16 1.05 37.42 14.19
N HIS A 17 0.66 37.62 12.93
CA HIS A 17 -0.59 38.31 12.58
C HIS A 17 -1.82 37.59 13.13
N ILE A 18 -1.89 36.25 12.99
CA ILE A 18 -2.97 35.45 13.59
C ILE A 18 -3.02 35.66 15.12
N THR A 19 -1.88 35.64 15.80
CA THR A 19 -1.81 35.87 17.25
C THR A 19 -2.33 37.27 17.61
N THR A 20 -1.88 38.32 16.93
CA THR A 20 -2.34 39.69 17.16
C THR A 20 -3.84 39.80 16.93
N CYS A 21 -4.36 39.32 15.80
CA CYS A 21 -5.78 39.35 15.50
C CYS A 21 -6.62 38.57 16.51
N ALA A 22 -6.10 37.47 17.07
CA ALA A 22 -6.78 36.69 18.10
C ALA A 22 -6.83 37.42 19.44
N LEU A 23 -5.76 38.11 19.82
CA LEU A 23 -5.71 38.91 21.06
C LEU A 23 -6.59 40.16 20.98
N GLU A 24 -6.62 40.81 19.83
CA GLU A 24 -7.33 42.08 19.62
C GLU A 24 -8.76 41.90 19.06
N ASN A 25 -9.12 40.68 18.66
CA ASN A 25 -10.40 40.34 18.04
C ASN A 25 -10.73 41.17 16.78
N THR A 26 -9.72 41.53 15.98
CA THR A 26 -9.88 42.40 14.79
C THR A 26 -10.35 41.65 13.54
N GLY A 27 -10.29 40.31 13.57
CA GLY A 27 -10.46 39.46 12.40
C GLY A 27 -9.18 39.36 11.54
N LEU A 28 -9.05 38.27 10.77
CA LEU A 28 -7.81 37.97 10.04
C LEU A 28 -7.58 38.84 8.79
N ASN A 29 -8.67 39.30 8.16
CA ASN A 29 -8.67 40.20 7.00
C ASN A 29 -7.75 39.75 5.84
N VAL A 30 -7.87 38.50 5.41
CA VAL A 30 -7.25 38.00 4.17
C VAL A 30 -8.02 38.54 2.97
N SER A 31 -7.34 39.25 2.08
CA SER A 31 -7.97 39.92 0.93
C SER A 31 -7.52 39.37 -0.40
N THR A 32 -6.27 38.94 -0.53
CA THR A 32 -5.66 38.77 -1.85
C THR A 32 -5.02 37.39 -1.99
N LEU A 33 -5.28 36.74 -3.12
CA LEU A 33 -4.54 35.56 -3.57
C LEU A 33 -3.57 35.97 -4.68
N VAL A 34 -2.32 35.57 -4.54
CA VAL A 34 -1.23 35.91 -5.45
C VAL A 34 -0.68 34.64 -6.09
N LEU A 35 -0.50 34.65 -7.40
CA LEU A 35 0.22 33.64 -8.16
C LEU A 35 1.48 34.27 -8.77
N ALA A 36 2.59 33.55 -8.65
CA ALA A 36 3.88 34.02 -9.15
C ALA A 36 4.66 32.92 -9.88
N ASN A 37 5.52 33.36 -10.80
CA ASN A 37 6.54 32.55 -11.44
C ASN A 37 7.91 32.90 -10.85
N VAL A 38 8.33 32.12 -9.86
CA VAL A 38 9.59 32.32 -9.17
C VAL A 38 10.68 31.47 -9.87
N PRO A 39 11.72 32.10 -10.44
CA PRO A 39 12.79 31.37 -11.12
C PRO A 39 13.51 30.38 -10.21
N ASN A 40 13.82 29.21 -10.72
CA ASN A 40 14.55 28.14 -10.01
C ASN A 40 13.87 27.64 -8.72
N LEU A 41 12.58 27.92 -8.53
CA LEU A 41 11.81 27.40 -7.40
C LEU A 41 11.38 25.96 -7.70
N SER A 42 11.81 25.03 -6.85
CA SER A 42 11.40 23.63 -6.87
C SER A 42 10.18 23.43 -5.97
N ASP A 43 9.18 22.71 -6.48
CA ASP A 43 8.00 22.27 -5.74
C ASP A 43 8.33 21.28 -4.62
N ASN A 44 9.49 20.62 -4.71
CA ASN A 44 10.01 19.70 -3.69
C ASN A 44 10.85 20.41 -2.61
N ALA A 45 11.12 21.71 -2.77
CA ALA A 45 11.85 22.46 -1.76
C ALA A 45 11.02 22.66 -0.49
N ALA A 46 11.69 22.71 0.66
CA ALA A 46 11.07 23.14 1.90
C ALA A 46 10.57 24.58 1.75
N ARG A 47 9.33 24.84 2.18
CA ARG A 47 8.75 26.19 2.14
C ARG A 47 9.49 27.08 3.14
N ASP A 48 9.97 28.23 2.70
CA ASP A 48 10.64 29.20 3.57
C ASP A 48 9.59 30.00 4.39
N PRO A 49 9.53 29.83 5.72
CA PRO A 49 8.57 30.53 6.57
C PRO A 49 8.83 32.04 6.69
N ASN A 50 9.98 32.55 6.25
CA ASN A 50 10.31 33.97 6.24
C ASN A 50 10.32 34.58 4.83
N MET A 51 9.85 33.83 3.83
CA MET A 51 9.80 34.32 2.45
C MET A 51 8.95 35.59 2.37
N ALA A 52 9.47 36.61 1.68
CA ALA A 52 8.68 37.78 1.32
C ALA A 52 7.73 37.46 0.15
N ILE A 53 6.75 38.32 -0.09
CA ILE A 53 5.96 38.26 -1.33
C ILE A 53 6.94 38.35 -2.51
N PRO A 54 6.80 37.49 -3.55
CA PRO A 54 7.63 37.56 -4.75
C PRO A 54 7.69 38.97 -5.35
N ALA A 55 8.80 39.30 -6.00
CA ALA A 55 8.97 40.63 -6.61
C ALA A 55 7.88 40.88 -7.66
N GLN A 56 7.50 42.15 -7.87
CA GLN A 56 6.41 42.51 -8.79
C GLN A 56 6.55 41.91 -10.20
N ALA A 57 7.78 41.80 -10.70
CA ALA A 57 8.07 41.20 -12.02
C ALA A 57 7.81 39.68 -12.09
N GLN A 58 7.69 39.01 -10.95
CA GLN A 58 7.40 37.57 -10.83
C GLN A 58 5.91 37.31 -10.61
N ILE A 59 5.15 38.30 -10.13
CA ILE A 59 3.70 38.18 -9.93
C ILE A 59 3.02 38.19 -11.29
N VAL A 60 2.34 37.09 -11.62
CA VAL A 60 1.66 36.91 -12.91
C VAL A 60 0.15 37.06 -12.81
N TYR A 61 -0.41 36.87 -11.61
CA TYR A 61 -1.82 37.04 -11.35
C TYR A 61 -2.05 37.38 -9.87
N GLN A 62 -2.97 38.30 -9.61
CA GLN A 62 -3.45 38.63 -8.27
C GLN A 62 -4.95 38.91 -8.35
N THR A 63 -5.67 38.55 -7.30
CA THR A 63 -7.10 38.85 -7.22
C THR A 63 -7.55 39.06 -5.78
N ASP A 64 -8.44 40.01 -5.60
CA ASP A 64 -9.16 40.27 -4.35
C ASP A 64 -10.56 39.64 -4.36
N GLU A 65 -10.97 39.06 -5.49
CA GLU A 65 -12.25 38.38 -5.66
C GLU A 65 -12.10 36.91 -5.25
N LEU A 66 -12.15 36.68 -3.93
CA LEU A 66 -11.98 35.36 -3.34
C LEU A 66 -13.32 34.70 -3.02
N ILE A 67 -13.43 33.44 -3.43
CA ILE A 67 -14.45 32.51 -2.91
C ILE A 67 -13.91 31.97 -1.60
N THR A 68 -14.65 32.16 -0.51
CA THR A 68 -14.23 31.72 0.82
C THR A 68 -15.19 30.69 1.39
N GLY A 69 -14.67 29.79 2.22
CA GLY A 69 -15.54 28.88 2.97
C GLY A 69 -14.83 28.14 4.09
N PHE A 70 -15.58 27.81 5.14
CA PHE A 70 -15.07 26.99 6.24
C PHE A 70 -15.28 25.50 5.97
N ILE A 71 -14.32 24.69 6.41
CA ILE A 71 -14.37 23.22 6.33
C ILE A 71 -14.78 22.65 7.69
N ASP A 72 -14.15 23.15 8.75
CA ASP A 72 -14.48 22.91 10.15
C ASP A 72 -14.12 24.16 10.99
N GLU A 73 -14.20 24.06 12.32
CA GLU A 73 -13.93 25.19 13.23
C GLU A 73 -12.49 25.73 13.16
N HIS A 74 -11.56 24.92 12.64
CA HIS A 74 -10.13 25.20 12.61
C HIS A 74 -9.57 25.25 11.20
N THR A 75 -10.40 25.09 10.18
CA THR A 75 -9.94 24.95 8.80
C THR A 75 -10.82 25.76 7.87
N VAL A 76 -10.19 26.66 7.10
CA VAL A 76 -10.85 27.55 6.14
C VAL A 76 -10.12 27.52 4.81
N ALA A 77 -10.84 27.81 3.74
CA ALA A 77 -10.32 27.83 2.38
C ALA A 77 -10.61 29.17 1.72
N TRP A 78 -9.62 29.68 0.99
CA TRP A 78 -9.76 30.75 0.01
C TRP A 78 -9.52 30.18 -1.37
N ALA A 79 -10.31 30.61 -2.34
CA ALA A 79 -10.20 30.10 -3.68
C ALA A 79 -10.52 31.17 -4.73
N THR A 80 -10.08 30.92 -5.96
CA THR A 80 -10.38 31.72 -7.14
C THR A 80 -10.49 30.81 -8.35
N VAL A 81 -11.24 31.28 -9.35
CA VAL A 81 -11.41 30.61 -10.64
C VAL A 81 -10.77 31.50 -11.70
N LEU A 82 -9.71 30.99 -12.33
CA LEU A 82 -9.08 31.64 -13.47
C LEU A 82 -9.77 31.13 -14.73
N ASP A 83 -10.73 31.88 -15.24
CA ASP A 83 -11.51 31.53 -16.43
C ASP A 83 -10.66 31.50 -17.71
N GLN A 84 -11.23 31.01 -18.82
CA GLN A 84 -10.58 30.89 -20.12
C GLN A 84 -10.11 32.24 -20.70
N ASP A 85 -10.71 33.35 -20.26
CA ASP A 85 -10.40 34.71 -20.72
C ASP A 85 -9.23 35.34 -19.93
N ILE A 86 -8.80 34.68 -18.84
CA ILE A 86 -7.61 35.07 -18.08
C ILE A 86 -6.36 34.71 -18.89
N GLY A 87 -5.48 35.70 -19.06
CA GLY A 87 -4.34 35.70 -19.99
C GLY A 87 -3.30 34.58 -19.84
N ASP A 88 -2.28 34.65 -20.68
CA ASP A 88 -1.20 33.66 -20.75
C ASP A 88 -0.13 33.90 -19.70
N PHE A 89 0.10 32.90 -18.84
CA PHE A 89 1.23 32.91 -17.91
C PHE A 89 1.53 31.52 -17.36
N ASP A 90 2.75 31.38 -16.84
CA ASP A 90 3.17 30.22 -16.07
C ASP A 90 3.33 30.63 -14.60
N TYR A 91 3.12 29.72 -13.66
CA TYR A 91 3.32 29.98 -12.23
C TYR A 91 3.69 28.71 -11.48
N ASN A 92 4.46 28.86 -10.42
CA ASN A 92 4.94 27.77 -9.56
C ASN A 92 4.88 28.16 -8.07
N TRP A 93 4.15 29.23 -7.75
CA TRP A 93 4.01 29.75 -6.40
C TRP A 93 2.60 30.31 -6.20
N ILE A 94 2.06 30.10 -5.00
CA ILE A 94 0.77 30.65 -4.57
C ILE A 94 0.89 31.18 -3.14
N GLY A 95 0.23 32.30 -2.84
CA GLY A 95 0.18 32.84 -1.49
C GLY A 95 -1.10 33.60 -1.17
N LEU A 96 -1.37 33.70 0.13
CA LEU A 96 -2.47 34.47 0.69
C LEU A 96 -1.92 35.70 1.40
N VAL A 97 -2.47 36.86 1.09
CA VAL A 97 -2.02 38.15 1.61
C VAL A 97 -3.18 38.84 2.32
N THR A 98 -2.88 39.42 3.48
CA THR A 98 -3.84 40.23 4.24
C THR A 98 -4.06 41.59 3.57
N SER A 99 -5.14 42.27 3.95
CA SER A 99 -5.41 43.65 3.48
C SER A 99 -4.32 44.66 3.89
N THR A 100 -3.50 44.31 4.89
CA THR A 100 -2.35 45.09 5.35
C THR A 100 -1.04 44.72 4.65
N GLY A 101 -1.07 43.81 3.67
CA GLY A 101 0.10 43.40 2.88
C GLY A 101 0.97 42.31 3.54
N ILE A 102 0.48 41.65 4.60
CA ILE A 102 1.21 40.56 5.25
C ILE A 102 1.00 39.27 4.45
N LEU A 103 2.08 38.63 4.03
CA LEU A 103 2.03 37.28 3.47
C LEU A 103 1.67 36.30 4.59
N LEU A 104 0.41 35.88 4.66
CA LEU A 104 -0.10 35.00 5.70
C LEU A 104 0.44 33.57 5.52
N ALA A 105 0.34 33.07 4.29
CA ALA A 105 0.70 31.71 3.95
C ALA A 105 1.15 31.60 2.50
N LEU A 106 1.93 30.58 2.22
CA LEU A 106 2.44 30.31 0.87
C LEU A 106 2.57 28.82 0.62
N ASP A 107 2.62 28.47 -0.66
CA ASP A 107 2.96 27.13 -1.13
C ASP A 107 3.75 27.19 -2.44
N TYR A 108 4.55 26.15 -2.68
CA TYR A 108 5.28 25.95 -3.92
C TYR A 108 4.56 24.89 -4.76
N LEU A 109 4.39 25.17 -6.05
CA LEU A 109 3.62 24.32 -6.95
C LEU A 109 4.53 23.78 -8.05
N PRO A 110 4.26 22.58 -8.59
CA PRO A 110 4.80 22.20 -9.88
C PRO A 110 4.44 23.29 -10.91
N LEU A 111 5.32 23.57 -11.88
CA LEU A 111 5.09 24.62 -12.87
C LEU A 111 3.76 24.42 -13.60
N GLN A 112 2.82 25.35 -13.38
CA GLN A 112 1.50 25.39 -14.00
C GLN A 112 1.53 26.32 -15.21
N ARG A 113 0.76 25.99 -16.25
CA ARG A 113 0.66 26.79 -17.48
C ARG A 113 -0.78 27.19 -17.76
N LYS A 114 -1.11 28.47 -17.55
CA LYS A 114 -2.42 29.04 -17.90
C LYS A 114 -2.36 29.60 -19.31
N ARG A 115 -3.31 29.21 -20.15
CA ARG A 115 -3.42 29.70 -21.55
C ARG A 115 -4.83 30.21 -21.82
N GLN A 116 -4.92 31.34 -22.49
CA GLN A 116 -6.17 32.00 -22.84
C GLN A 116 -6.77 31.38 -24.10
N GLY A 117 -8.11 31.39 -24.20
CA GLY A 117 -8.82 31.06 -25.46
C GLY A 117 -8.80 29.58 -25.87
N VAL A 118 -8.28 28.69 -25.01
CA VAL A 118 -8.22 27.24 -25.24
C VAL A 118 -9.01 26.43 -24.21
N ASN A 119 -10.06 27.04 -23.62
CA ASN A 119 -10.87 26.45 -22.55
C ASN A 119 -10.03 25.92 -21.36
N ASN A 120 -8.91 26.58 -21.07
CA ASN A 120 -8.00 26.22 -19.98
C ASN A 120 -8.35 27.04 -18.74
N VAL A 121 -9.24 26.47 -17.91
CA VAL A 121 -9.72 27.06 -16.65
C VAL A 121 -8.95 26.46 -15.48
N HIS A 122 -8.42 27.30 -14.60
CA HIS A 122 -7.74 26.83 -13.39
C HIS A 122 -8.56 27.21 -12.14
N ASN A 123 -9.01 26.20 -11.40
CA ASN A 123 -9.52 26.40 -10.04
C ASN A 123 -8.34 26.34 -9.08
N ARG A 124 -8.16 27.39 -8.27
CA ARG A 124 -7.10 27.44 -7.27
C ARG A 124 -7.67 27.70 -5.91
N SER A 125 -7.31 26.84 -4.97
CA SER A 125 -7.67 26.98 -3.58
C SER A 125 -6.43 26.92 -2.71
N PHE A 126 -6.53 27.57 -1.57
CA PHE A 126 -5.55 27.55 -0.51
C PHE A 126 -6.29 27.28 0.80
N VAL A 127 -6.02 26.11 1.38
CA VAL A 127 -6.64 25.66 2.63
C VAL A 127 -5.66 25.93 3.78
N LEU A 128 -6.14 26.58 4.84
CA LEU A 128 -5.35 26.79 6.05
C LEU A 128 -6.05 26.21 7.26
N LYS A 129 -5.24 25.55 8.10
CA LYS A 129 -5.65 25.01 9.38
C LYS A 129 -4.94 25.75 10.52
N PHE A 130 -5.70 26.37 11.41
CA PHE A 130 -5.21 27.00 12.64
C PHE A 130 -6.34 27.12 13.68
N ALA A 131 -5.96 27.34 14.94
CA ALA A 131 -6.92 27.40 16.04
C ALA A 131 -7.99 28.47 15.79
N ALA A 132 -9.26 28.10 16.00
CA ALA A 132 -10.42 28.96 15.83
C ALA A 132 -10.50 29.70 14.47
N ALA A 133 -9.99 29.08 13.39
CA ALA A 133 -9.91 29.70 12.08
C ALA A 133 -11.23 30.30 11.59
N LYS A 134 -12.33 29.55 11.71
CA LYS A 134 -13.67 30.01 11.31
C LYS A 134 -14.05 31.31 12.03
N ALA A 135 -13.86 31.34 13.35
CA ALA A 135 -14.22 32.48 14.18
C ALA A 135 -13.33 33.70 13.89
N LEU A 136 -12.01 33.49 13.73
CA LEU A 136 -11.07 34.57 13.48
C LEU A 136 -11.23 35.16 12.08
N THR A 137 -11.56 34.36 11.08
CA THR A 137 -11.77 34.85 9.71
C THR A 137 -13.18 35.36 9.48
N ARG A 138 -14.13 35.02 10.37
CA ARG A 138 -15.56 35.36 10.27
C ARG A 138 -16.21 34.79 9.00
N ILE A 139 -15.70 33.66 8.51
CA ILE A 139 -16.24 32.97 7.33
C ILE A 139 -17.36 32.03 7.81
N GLU A 140 -18.61 32.36 7.47
CA GLU A 140 -19.79 31.61 7.89
C GLU A 140 -20.38 30.70 6.80
N ILE A 141 -19.86 30.76 5.58
CA ILE A 141 -20.31 29.91 4.46
C ILE A 141 -19.44 28.66 4.43
N LYS A 142 -20.04 27.48 4.27
CA LYS A 142 -19.28 26.23 4.10
C LYS A 142 -18.50 26.25 2.78
N ALA A 143 -17.28 25.74 2.81
CA ALA A 143 -16.47 25.54 1.61
C ALA A 143 -17.18 24.59 0.64
N SER A 144 -17.12 24.93 -0.64
CA SER A 144 -17.58 24.05 -1.72
C SER A 144 -16.66 22.85 -1.88
N SER A 145 -17.18 21.74 -2.39
CA SER A 145 -16.44 20.48 -2.52
C SER A 145 -15.21 20.54 -3.42
N TRP A 146 -15.16 21.48 -4.37
CA TRP A 146 -14.01 21.68 -5.25
C TRP A 146 -12.88 22.49 -4.58
N MET A 147 -13.13 23.16 -3.45
CA MET A 147 -12.15 24.03 -2.79
C MET A 147 -11.12 23.24 -1.97
N PHE A 148 -11.40 21.98 -1.65
CA PHE A 148 -10.49 21.14 -0.89
C PHE A 148 -10.74 19.68 -1.20
N ASP A 149 -9.74 18.85 -0.94
CA ASP A 149 -9.80 17.43 -1.20
C ASP A 149 -10.22 16.66 0.06
N TYR A 150 -11.28 15.86 -0.08
CA TYR A 150 -11.84 15.03 0.97
C TYR A 150 -11.19 13.65 1.05
N SER A 151 -10.38 13.25 0.08
CA SER A 151 -9.81 11.90 -0.04
C SER A 151 -9.10 11.44 1.25
N PRO A 152 -8.26 12.24 1.93
CA PRO A 152 -7.63 11.81 3.18
C PRO A 152 -8.63 11.52 4.30
N ARG A 153 -9.71 12.29 4.36
CA ARG A 153 -10.78 12.08 5.34
C ARG A 153 -11.56 10.81 5.00
N LEU A 154 -11.83 10.57 3.72
CA LEU A 154 -12.49 9.34 3.26
C LEU A 154 -11.61 8.12 3.53
N ASP A 155 -10.31 8.20 3.27
CA ASP A 155 -9.35 7.14 3.53
C ASP A 155 -9.24 6.81 5.02
N SER A 156 -9.21 7.83 5.88
CA SER A 156 -9.19 7.61 7.33
C SER A 156 -10.48 7.01 7.86
N MET A 157 -11.64 7.44 7.34
CA MET A 157 -12.93 6.81 7.64
C MET A 157 -12.97 5.36 7.18
N GLN A 158 -12.51 5.08 5.96
CA GLN A 158 -12.43 3.72 5.42
C GLN A 158 -11.54 2.83 6.27
N LEU A 159 -10.38 3.32 6.70
CA LEU A 159 -9.47 2.60 7.59
C LEU A 159 -10.12 2.29 8.94
N ALA A 160 -10.84 3.26 9.53
CA ALA A 160 -11.55 3.06 10.79
C ALA A 160 -12.68 2.03 10.68
N ILE A 161 -13.44 2.05 9.58
CA ILE A 161 -14.50 1.05 9.32
C ILE A 161 -13.91 -0.36 9.22
N VAL A 162 -12.82 -0.53 8.48
CA VAL A 162 -12.14 -1.84 8.34
C VAL A 162 -11.61 -2.32 9.70
N ALA A 163 -10.95 -1.44 10.46
CA ALA A 163 -10.43 -1.79 11.79
C ALA A 163 -11.54 -2.25 12.74
N ASN A 164 -12.67 -1.54 12.77
CA ASN A 164 -13.83 -1.91 13.58
C ASN A 164 -14.44 -3.25 13.14
N ALA A 165 -14.57 -3.48 11.83
CA ALA A 165 -15.10 -4.72 11.29
C ALA A 165 -14.20 -5.93 11.64
N THR A 166 -12.88 -5.79 11.51
CA THR A 166 -11.91 -6.83 11.91
C THR A 166 -12.03 -7.15 13.39
N ALA A 167 -12.08 -6.13 14.25
CA ALA A 167 -12.23 -6.33 15.69
C ALA A 167 -13.55 -7.04 16.05
N GLN A 168 -14.65 -6.70 15.36
CA GLN A 168 -15.93 -7.37 15.55
C GLN A 168 -15.88 -8.84 15.13
N ILE A 169 -15.28 -9.16 13.98
CA ILE A 169 -15.08 -10.53 13.52
C ILE A 169 -14.25 -11.32 14.54
N ASP A 170 -13.13 -10.76 15.01
CA ASP A 170 -12.28 -11.41 16.02
C ASP A 170 -13.03 -11.70 17.32
N ASN A 171 -13.88 -10.77 17.75
CA ASN A 171 -14.76 -10.97 18.91
C ASN A 171 -15.74 -12.12 18.67
N MET A 172 -16.39 -12.17 17.50
CA MET A 172 -17.30 -13.26 17.13
C MET A 172 -16.59 -14.62 17.05
N THR A 173 -15.42 -14.68 16.42
CA THR A 173 -14.60 -15.89 16.32
C THR A 173 -14.22 -16.44 17.69
N ARG A 174 -13.90 -15.54 18.64
CA ARG A 174 -13.64 -15.93 20.04
C ARG A 174 -14.90 -16.41 20.75
N HIS A 175 -16.02 -15.69 20.64
CA HIS A 175 -17.26 -16.04 21.33
C HIS A 175 -17.86 -17.37 20.87
N LEU A 176 -17.72 -17.70 19.59
CA LEU A 176 -18.18 -18.97 19.03
C LEU A 176 -17.21 -20.13 19.31
N GLY A 177 -16.07 -19.89 19.97
CA GLY A 177 -15.05 -20.92 20.23
C GLY A 177 -14.40 -21.51 18.97
N LEU A 178 -14.65 -20.92 17.79
CA LEU A 178 -14.24 -21.47 16.50
C LEU A 178 -12.73 -21.56 16.36
N LYS A 179 -11.98 -20.67 17.04
CA LYS A 179 -10.51 -20.68 17.01
C LYS A 179 -9.93 -21.98 17.57
N ASP A 180 -10.49 -22.45 18.67
CA ASP A 180 -10.02 -23.68 19.34
C ASP A 180 -10.43 -24.92 18.52
N VAL A 181 -11.65 -24.91 17.96
CA VAL A 181 -12.14 -25.96 17.06
C VAL A 181 -11.26 -26.08 15.80
N VAL A 182 -10.97 -24.96 15.13
CA VAL A 182 -10.13 -24.93 13.92
C VAL A 182 -8.71 -25.41 14.22
N THR A 183 -8.15 -24.99 15.36
CA THR A 183 -6.80 -25.42 15.79
C THR A 183 -6.77 -26.92 16.08
N SER A 184 -7.77 -27.44 16.80
CA SER A 184 -7.89 -28.87 17.11
C SER A 184 -8.05 -29.73 15.86
N LEU A 185 -8.89 -29.29 14.90
CA LEU A 185 -9.08 -29.97 13.62
C LEU A 185 -7.78 -29.98 12.80
N ARG A 186 -7.06 -28.86 12.75
CA ARG A 186 -5.76 -28.79 12.07
C ARG A 186 -4.76 -29.78 12.66
N ASN A 187 -4.59 -29.78 13.99
CA ASN A 187 -3.69 -30.70 14.67
C ASN A 187 -4.08 -32.16 14.41
N THR A 188 -5.38 -32.48 14.41
CA THR A 188 -5.88 -33.83 14.14
C THR A 188 -5.55 -34.27 12.72
N ILE A 189 -5.72 -33.38 11.73
CA ILE A 189 -5.39 -33.65 10.33
C ILE A 189 -3.88 -33.85 10.16
N GLU A 190 -3.06 -32.99 10.76
CA GLU A 190 -1.60 -33.11 10.71
C GLU A 190 -1.14 -34.45 11.30
N LEU A 191 -1.69 -34.85 12.45
CA LEU A 191 -1.40 -36.17 13.06
C LEU A 191 -1.85 -37.33 12.18
N GLN A 192 -3.03 -37.24 11.56
CA GLN A 192 -3.52 -38.26 10.64
C GLN A 192 -2.62 -38.40 9.41
N GLN A 193 -2.13 -37.29 8.84
CA GLN A 193 -1.20 -37.29 7.72
C GLN A 193 0.12 -37.98 8.08
N VAL A 194 0.67 -37.71 9.27
CA VAL A 194 1.86 -38.40 9.77
C VAL A 194 1.61 -39.90 9.88
N HIS A 195 0.49 -40.31 10.48
CA HIS A 195 0.17 -41.73 10.64
C HIS A 195 0.00 -42.45 9.31
N ILE A 196 -0.67 -41.83 8.34
CA ILE A 196 -0.80 -42.35 6.97
C ILE A 196 0.58 -42.53 6.34
N GLY A 197 1.48 -41.53 6.46
CA GLY A 197 2.84 -41.65 5.96
C GLY A 197 3.63 -42.82 6.55
N THR A 198 3.48 -43.08 7.85
CA THR A 198 4.09 -44.26 8.50
C THR A 198 3.54 -45.57 7.93
N LEU A 199 2.22 -45.69 7.77
CA LEU A 199 1.59 -46.89 7.19
C LEU A 199 2.01 -47.11 5.73
N GLU A 200 2.18 -46.04 4.95
CA GLU A 200 2.70 -46.12 3.58
C GLU A 200 4.14 -46.66 3.56
N GLN A 201 5.00 -46.21 4.47
CA GLN A 201 6.37 -46.72 4.60
C GLN A 201 6.42 -48.19 5.03
N GLU A 202 5.60 -48.59 6.00
CA GLU A 202 5.47 -49.99 6.42
C GLU A 202 4.98 -50.87 5.27
N GLY A 203 3.98 -50.40 4.52
CA GLY A 203 3.47 -51.07 3.33
C GLY A 203 4.55 -51.26 2.25
N GLN A 204 5.34 -50.23 1.97
CA GLN A 204 6.47 -50.30 1.03
C GLN A 204 7.53 -51.31 1.50
N THR A 205 7.84 -51.31 2.80
CA THR A 205 8.83 -52.23 3.39
C THR A 205 8.36 -53.69 3.29
N LEU A 206 7.08 -53.95 3.52
CA LEU A 206 6.48 -55.28 3.35
C LEU A 206 6.49 -55.71 1.89
N GLN A 207 6.12 -54.83 0.95
CA GLN A 207 6.18 -55.12 -0.49
C GLN A 207 7.61 -55.41 -0.95
N HIS A 208 8.59 -54.63 -0.47
CA HIS A 208 10.00 -54.87 -0.76
C HIS A 208 10.46 -56.22 -0.22
N THR A 209 10.15 -56.51 1.05
CA THR A 209 10.51 -57.79 1.70
C THR A 209 9.89 -58.98 0.96
N GLN A 210 8.61 -58.90 0.59
CA GLN A 210 7.95 -59.94 -0.21
C GLN A 210 8.62 -60.12 -1.58
N SER A 211 8.96 -59.02 -2.25
CA SER A 211 9.67 -59.06 -3.54
C SER A 211 11.03 -59.74 -3.42
N VAL A 212 11.77 -59.46 -2.34
CA VAL A 212 13.06 -60.12 -2.04
C VAL A 212 12.86 -61.61 -1.77
N MET A 213 11.89 -61.98 -0.93
CA MET A 213 11.58 -63.38 -0.60
C MET A 213 11.17 -64.20 -1.84
N ILE A 214 10.39 -63.60 -2.75
CA ILE A 214 10.00 -64.24 -4.02
C ILE A 214 11.23 -64.46 -4.90
N LYS A 215 12.09 -63.46 -5.07
CA LYS A 215 13.34 -63.58 -5.84
C LYS A 215 14.25 -64.68 -5.28
N GLN A 216 14.48 -64.69 -3.96
CA GLN A 216 15.30 -65.72 -3.30
C GLN A 216 14.72 -67.13 -3.48
N ARG A 217 13.38 -67.27 -3.42
CA ARG A 217 12.74 -68.56 -3.71
C ARG A 217 12.99 -68.99 -5.16
N GLN A 218 12.82 -68.09 -6.13
CA GLN A 218 13.06 -68.37 -7.54
C GLN A 218 14.53 -68.73 -7.82
N GLU A 219 15.48 -68.02 -7.22
CA GLU A 219 16.92 -68.31 -7.33
C GLU A 219 17.25 -69.70 -6.77
N ARG A 220 16.79 -70.01 -5.55
CA ARG A 220 17.00 -71.32 -4.93
C ARG A 220 16.37 -72.47 -5.73
N ASP A 221 15.16 -72.28 -6.26
CA ASP A 221 14.52 -73.28 -7.12
C ASP A 221 15.34 -73.49 -8.41
N GLY A 222 15.91 -72.42 -8.99
CA GLY A 222 16.83 -72.48 -10.13
C GLY A 222 18.15 -73.20 -9.82
N GLU A 223 18.75 -72.97 -8.65
CA GLU A 223 19.95 -73.67 -8.17
C GLU A 223 19.70 -75.17 -7.99
N VAL A 224 18.54 -75.55 -7.43
CA VAL A 224 18.13 -76.95 -7.28
C VAL A 224 17.99 -77.63 -8.65
N GLN A 225 17.29 -77.00 -9.60
CA GLN A 225 17.14 -77.52 -10.96
C GLN A 225 18.49 -77.69 -11.66
N THR A 226 19.38 -76.71 -11.53
CA THR A 226 20.74 -76.77 -12.11
C THR A 226 21.57 -77.91 -11.50
N SER A 227 21.46 -78.11 -10.18
CA SER A 227 22.16 -79.18 -9.47
C SER A 227 21.66 -80.57 -9.87
N LEU A 228 20.35 -80.75 -9.99
CA LEU A 228 19.74 -81.99 -10.48
C LEU A 228 20.20 -82.31 -11.91
N ALA A 229 20.23 -81.32 -12.81
CA ALA A 229 20.73 -81.49 -14.17
C ALA A 229 22.21 -81.90 -14.21
N LYS A 230 23.06 -81.29 -13.37
CA LYS A 230 24.48 -81.69 -13.23
C LYS A 230 24.62 -83.12 -12.70
N MET A 231 23.83 -83.51 -11.69
CA MET A 231 23.84 -84.87 -11.13
C MET A 231 23.41 -85.91 -12.17
N ALA A 232 22.33 -85.64 -12.92
CA ALA A 232 21.87 -86.51 -14.00
C ALA A 232 22.96 -86.66 -15.08
N THR A 233 23.60 -85.56 -15.48
CA THR A 233 24.71 -85.58 -16.45
C THR A 233 25.91 -86.39 -15.94
N ALA A 234 26.25 -86.25 -14.66
CA ALA A 234 27.33 -87.00 -14.03
C ALA A 234 27.00 -88.51 -13.92
N GLN A 235 25.75 -88.86 -13.61
CA GLN A 235 25.28 -90.24 -13.61
C GLN A 235 25.37 -90.86 -15.01
N VAL A 236 24.87 -90.17 -16.04
CA VAL A 236 24.95 -90.63 -17.44
C VAL A 236 26.41 -90.79 -17.87
N SER A 237 27.29 -89.85 -17.53
CA SER A 237 28.72 -89.92 -17.82
C SER A 237 29.42 -91.08 -17.11
N THR A 238 28.96 -91.43 -15.90
CA THR A 238 29.49 -92.57 -15.13
C THR A 238 29.01 -93.89 -15.70
N MET A 239 27.72 -93.99 -16.05
CA MET A 239 27.18 -95.16 -16.76
C MET A 239 27.88 -95.38 -18.10
N TYR A 240 28.10 -94.32 -18.88
CA TYR A 240 28.83 -94.42 -20.14
C TYR A 240 30.27 -94.92 -19.94
N ARG A 241 30.99 -94.43 -18.93
CA ARG A 241 32.34 -94.93 -18.59
C ARG A 241 32.33 -96.40 -18.19
N GLN A 242 31.35 -96.84 -17.38
CA GLN A 242 31.19 -98.24 -16.99
C GLN A 242 30.90 -99.14 -18.21
N VAL A 243 30.00 -98.73 -19.10
CA VAL A 243 29.71 -99.46 -20.34
C VAL A 243 30.94 -99.53 -21.26
N LYS A 244 31.69 -98.43 -21.38
CA LYS A 244 32.94 -98.41 -22.17
C LYS A 244 34.01 -99.33 -21.58
N GLN A 245 34.12 -99.43 -20.25
CA GLN A 245 35.03 -100.39 -19.60
C GLN A 245 34.60 -101.85 -19.85
N ILE A 246 33.30 -102.14 -19.86
CA ILE A 246 32.77 -103.48 -20.17
C ILE A 246 33.01 -103.87 -21.64
N THR A 247 33.00 -102.90 -22.56
CA THR A 247 33.16 -103.13 -24.01
C THR A 247 34.60 -103.02 -24.51
N SER A 248 35.57 -102.71 -23.65
CA SER A 248 37.01 -102.61 -24.00
C SER A 248 37.91 -103.68 -23.33
N ALA A 249 37.29 -104.73 -22.78
CA ALA A 249 37.92 -105.98 -22.36
C ALA A 249 37.54 -107.11 -23.33
#